data_AF-A0A2V7GUI6-F1
#
_entry.id   AF-A0A2V7GUI6-F1
#
_cell.length_a   1.000
_cell.length_b   1.000
_cell.length_c   1.000
_cell.angle_alpha   90.00
_cell.angle_beta   90.00
_cell.angle_gamma   90.00
#
_symmetry.space_group_name_H-M   'P 1'
#
loop_
_entity.id
_entity.type
_entity.pdbx_description
1 polymer ?
#
loop_
_entity_poly.entity_id
_entity_poly.type
_entity_poly.pdbx_seq_one_letter_code
_entity_poly.pdbx_strand_id
1 'polypeptide(L)' 'MPKVLLVALLVVAPPGITAAQDTIRFTHADTLRGSNSPARAWWDVAFYDLHVRVEPRDSSIVGWTGIVYRVLRPAREL' A
#
# COMPACT_ATOMS: atom_id res chain seq x y z
N MET A 1 -61.33 0.47 -24.91
CA MET A 1 -60.25 0.12 -25.87
C MET A 1 -59.34 1.34 -26.03
N PRO A 2 -58.01 1.18 -26.12
CA PRO A 2 -57.18 0.35 -25.27
C PRO A 2 -55.87 1.08 -24.87
N LYS A 3 -55.02 0.34 -24.16
CA LYS A 3 -53.55 0.41 -24.18
C LYS A 3 -52.84 1.47 -23.30
N VAL A 4 -52.34 0.93 -22.18
CA VAL A 4 -50.94 1.00 -21.70
C VAL A 4 -50.38 2.42 -21.55
N LEU A 5 -50.11 2.93 -20.36
CA LEU A 5 -48.85 2.66 -19.66
C LEU A 5 -48.96 3.37 -18.30
N LEU A 6 -48.76 2.65 -17.20
CA LEU A 6 -47.79 3.02 -16.17
C LEU A 6 -47.76 1.90 -15.10
N VAL A 7 -47.50 0.68 -15.57
CA VAL A 7 -46.91 -0.36 -14.72
C VAL A 7 -45.42 -0.27 -14.96
N ALA A 8 -44.68 0.19 -13.96
CA ALA A 8 -43.40 -0.38 -13.52
C ALA A 8 -42.73 0.60 -12.56
N LEU A 9 -43.26 0.62 -11.34
CA LEU A 9 -42.50 0.93 -10.15
C LEU A 9 -41.48 -0.20 -9.94
N LEU A 10 -40.35 -0.20 -10.67
CA LEU A 10 -39.18 -1.03 -10.38
C LEU A 10 -38.03 -0.66 -11.30
N VAL A 11 -36.83 -0.55 -10.71
CA VAL A 11 -35.52 -0.35 -11.34
C VAL A 11 -35.14 1.11 -11.62
N VAL A 12 -35.01 1.91 -10.56
CA VAL A 12 -33.80 2.74 -10.42
C VAL A 12 -33.22 2.43 -9.06
N ALA A 13 -32.63 1.26 -8.92
CA ALA A 13 -31.59 1.09 -7.91
C ALA A 13 -30.47 2.07 -8.33
N PRO A 14 -30.03 3.02 -7.49
CA PRO A 14 -28.78 3.70 -7.77
C PRO A 14 -27.75 2.59 -8.02
N PRO A 15 -26.91 2.65 -9.08
CA PRO A 15 -25.85 1.67 -9.23
C PRO A 15 -25.11 1.66 -7.90
N GLY A 16 -25.32 0.57 -7.15
CA GLY A 16 -24.72 0.40 -5.84
C GLY A 16 -23.25 0.64 -6.05
N ILE A 17 -22.67 1.50 -5.22
CA ILE A 17 -21.24 1.81 -5.22
C ILE A 17 -20.52 0.49 -5.39
N THR A 18 -20.07 0.19 -6.61
CA THR A 18 -19.14 -0.89 -6.87
C THR A 18 -17.87 -0.33 -6.26
N ALA A 19 -17.66 -0.60 -4.97
CA ALA A 19 -16.36 -0.46 -4.37
C ALA A 19 -15.44 -1.26 -5.29
N ALA A 20 -14.62 -0.56 -6.07
CA ALA A 20 -13.61 -1.19 -6.90
C ALA A 20 -12.80 -2.06 -5.95
N GLN A 21 -13.01 -3.38 -6.02
CA GLN A 21 -12.20 -4.29 -5.23
C GLN A 21 -10.79 -4.13 -5.78
N ASP A 22 -9.85 -3.85 -4.88
CA ASP A 22 -8.45 -3.72 -5.24
C ASP A 22 -8.02 -5.03 -5.92
N THR A 23 -7.84 -4.98 -7.24
CA THR A 23 -7.52 -6.17 -8.05
C THR A 23 -6.08 -6.60 -7.85
N ILE A 24 -5.29 -5.81 -7.11
CA ILE A 24 -3.90 -6.11 -6.82
C ILE A 24 -3.83 -7.25 -5.81
N ARG A 25 -3.38 -8.42 -6.27
CA ARG A 25 -3.02 -9.53 -5.39
C ARG A 25 -1.62 -9.30 -4.86
N PHE A 26 -1.52 -8.86 -3.61
CA PHE A 26 -0.24 -8.77 -2.91
C PHE A 26 0.36 -10.15 -2.69
N THR A 27 1.65 -10.28 -2.97
CA THR A 27 2.44 -11.46 -2.65
C THR A 27 2.85 -11.44 -1.19
N HIS A 28 3.23 -12.60 -0.65
CA HIS A 28 3.84 -12.68 0.68
C HIS A 28 5.09 -11.77 0.79
N ALA A 29 5.85 -11.62 -0.30
CA ALA A 29 7.00 -10.73 -0.35
C ALA A 29 6.61 -9.24 -0.24
N ASP A 30 5.45 -8.84 -0.77
CA ASP A 30 4.96 -7.46 -0.63
C ASP A 30 4.62 -7.15 0.82
N THR A 31 4.02 -8.11 1.53
CA THR A 31 3.79 -7.99 2.98
C THR A 31 5.10 -7.81 3.75
N LEU A 32 6.15 -8.56 3.41
CA LEU A 32 7.46 -8.43 4.05
C LEU A 32 8.16 -7.10 3.76
N ARG A 33 7.95 -6.52 2.57
CA ARG A 33 8.48 -5.18 2.23
C ARG A 33 7.68 -4.05 2.89
N GLY A 34 6.40 -4.31 3.20
CA GLY A 34 5.49 -3.33 3.73
C GLY A 34 5.00 -2.32 2.68
N SER A 35 4.24 -1.32 3.14
CA SER A 35 3.74 -0.22 2.30
C SER A 35 4.54 1.07 2.54
N ASN A 36 4.51 1.98 1.57
CA ASN A 36 5.17 3.27 1.68
C ASN A 36 4.30 4.23 2.51
N SER A 37 4.55 4.29 3.82
CA SER A 37 3.81 5.16 4.75
C SER A 37 4.12 6.64 4.53
N PRO A 38 3.35 7.58 5.12
CA PRO A 38 3.66 9.01 5.06
C PRO A 38 5.09 9.35 5.49
N ALA A 39 5.65 8.60 6.46
CA ALA A 39 7.02 8.75 6.95
C ALA A 39 8.10 8.36 5.91
N ARG A 40 7.79 7.48 4.95
CA ARG A 40 8.70 7.09 3.86
C ARG A 40 8.42 7.81 2.55
N ALA A 41 7.20 8.27 2.31
CA ALA A 41 6.77 8.85 1.03
C ALA A 41 7.45 10.18 0.65
N TRP A 42 8.18 10.83 1.56
CA TRP A 42 8.84 12.13 1.31
C TRP A 42 10.33 12.00 0.94
N TRP A 43 10.90 10.80 0.94
CA TRP A 43 12.29 10.56 0.56
C TRP A 43 12.48 9.22 -0.14
N ASP A 44 13.43 9.16 -1.08
CA ASP A 44 13.75 7.96 -1.85
C ASP A 44 15.16 7.46 -1.55
N VAL A 45 15.31 6.16 -1.38
CA VAL A 45 16.62 5.57 -1.03
C VAL A 45 17.46 5.46 -2.30
N ALA A 46 18.67 6.01 -2.25
CA ALA A 46 19.65 5.85 -3.31
C ALA A 46 20.60 4.67 -3.03
N PHE A 47 20.99 4.47 -1.76
CA PHE A 47 21.94 3.42 -1.38
C PHE A 47 21.76 3.00 0.08
N TYR A 48 21.96 1.70 0.33
CA TYR A 48 22.08 1.12 1.67
C TYR A 48 23.50 0.62 1.89
N ASP A 49 24.11 1.04 2.98
CA ASP A 49 25.33 0.46 3.52
C ASP A 49 24.96 -0.42 4.73
N LEU A 50 24.91 -1.73 4.52
CA LEU A 50 24.48 -2.69 5.55
C LEU A 50 25.69 -3.29 6.26
N HIS A 51 25.84 -2.95 7.53
CA HIS A 51 26.86 -3.55 8.39
C HIS A 51 26.17 -4.56 9.29
N VAL A 52 26.39 -5.85 9.00
CA VAL A 52 25.62 -6.94 9.60
C VAL A 52 26.53 -7.97 10.22
N ARG A 53 26.19 -8.38 11.45
CA ARG A 53 26.73 -9.55 12.12
C ARG A 53 25.60 -10.49 12.49
N VAL A 54 25.68 -11.72 11.99
CA VAL A 54 24.76 -12.81 12.31
C VAL A 54 25.34 -13.62 13.45
N GLU A 55 24.54 -13.89 14.47
CA GLU A 55 24.89 -14.80 15.57
C GLU A 55 24.01 -16.06 15.47
N PRO A 56 24.52 -17.17 14.89
CA PRO A 56 23.71 -18.37 14.68
C PRO A 56 23.27 -19.06 15.98
N ARG A 57 23.99 -18.82 17.09
CA ARG A 57 23.73 -19.49 18.37
C ARG A 57 22.42 -19.06 19.01
N ASP A 58 22.07 -17.78 18.89
CA ASP A 58 20.83 -17.21 19.43
C ASP A 58 19.91 -16.67 18.34
N SER A 59 20.27 -16.86 17.07
CA SER A 59 19.56 -16.37 15.90
C SER A 59 19.41 -14.84 15.87
N SER A 60 20.24 -14.11 16.60
CA SER A 60 20.25 -12.65 16.54
C SER A 60 21.00 -12.14 15.31
N ILE A 61 20.54 -10.99 14.81
CA ILE A 61 21.22 -10.23 13.77
C ILE A 61 21.40 -8.82 14.33
N VAL A 62 22.65 -8.37 14.39
CA VAL A 62 23.02 -7.08 14.99
C VAL A 62 23.90 -6.29 14.04
N GLY A 63 23.88 -4.97 14.18
CA GLY A 63 24.63 -4.10 13.29
C GLY A 63 23.97 -2.73 13.15
N TRP A 64 24.24 -2.08 12.04
CA TRP A 64 23.68 -0.77 11.71
C TRP A 64 23.52 -0.61 10.19
N THR A 65 22.68 0.34 9.82
CA THR A 65 22.37 0.63 8.42
C THR A 65 22.65 2.10 8.13
N GLY A 66 23.58 2.35 7.21
CA GLY A 66 23.74 3.66 6.58
C GLY A 66 22.74 3.79 5.43
N ILE A 67 22.02 4.93 5.37
CA ILE A 67 21.04 5.20 4.31
C ILE A 67 21.42 6.50 3.61
N VAL A 68 21.72 6.41 2.32
CA VAL A 68 21.82 7.58 1.45
C VAL A 68 20.51 7.73 0.72
N TYR A 69 19.90 8.91 0.81
CA TYR A 69 18.59 9.16 0.24
C TYR A 69 18.45 10.54 -0.38
N ARG A 70 17.48 10.66 -1.28
CA ARG A 70 17.03 11.92 -1.88
C ARG A 70 15.75 12.39 -1.19
N VAL A 71 15.75 13.62 -0.72
CA VAL A 71 14.53 14.28 -0.25
C VAL A 71 13.68 14.64 -1.47
N LEU A 72 12.45 14.14 -1.52
CA LEU A 72 11.50 14.44 -2.59
C LEU A 72 10.57 15.61 -2.22
N ARG A 73 10.19 15.69 -0.95
CA ARG A 73 9.25 16.69 -0.40
C ARG A 73 9.66 17.03 1.05
N PRO A 74 9.20 18.17 1.62
CA PRO A 74 9.39 18.45 3.04
C PRO A 74 8.92 17.30 3.93
N ALA A 75 9.63 17.05 5.02
CA ALA A 75 9.28 16.01 5.98
C ALA A 75 7.87 16.26 6.52
N ARG A 76 7.04 15.20 6.49
CA ARG A 76 5.62 15.28 6.89
C ARG A 76 5.37 14.69 8.27
N GLU A 77 6.22 13.76 8.70
CA GLU A 77 6.23 13.12 10.02
C GLU A 77 7.59 12.46 10.24
N LEU A 78 8.14 12.56 11.46
CA LEU A 78 9.30 11.83 11.96
C LEU A 78 8.86 10.86 13.04
#